data_AF-A0A535N7T1-F1
#
_entry.id   AF-A0A535N7T1-F1
#
_cell.length_a   1.000
_cell.length_b   1.000
_cell.length_c   1.000
_cell.angle_alpha   90.00
_cell.angle_beta   90.00
_cell.angle_gamma   90.00
#
_symmetry.space_group_name_H-M   'P 1'
#
loop_
_entity.id
_entity.type
_entity.pdbx_description
1 polymer ?
#
loop_
_entity_poly.entity_id
_entity_poly.type
_entity_poly.pdbx_seq_one_letter_code
_entity_poly.pdbx_strand_id
1 'polypeptide(L)'
;MWLVTVRGRTTGKEYSTPIWLVEQADGRYWVAVFGETNTVKNARTAGRVTLSRGAVRDDVRLREVPLSERVPFLRARIGLGGSRMLRPYFDATSQSSDADFAA
;
A
#
# COMPACT_ATOMS: atom_id res chain seq x y z
N MET A 1 -12.79 -1.69 -1.08
CA MET A 1 -11.87 -1.03 -0.13
C MET A 1 -11.64 -1.96 1.06
N TRP A 2 -10.39 -2.06 1.52
CA TRP A 2 -9.99 -2.86 2.67
C TRP A 2 -9.65 -1.95 3.86
N LEU A 3 -9.75 -2.45 5.08
CA LEU A 3 -9.16 -1.81 6.25
C LEU A 3 -7.87 -2.56 6.62
N VAL A 4 -6.81 -1.81 6.91
CA VAL A 4 -5.62 -2.35 7.56
C VAL A 4 -5.60 -1.90 9.02
N THR A 5 -5.52 -2.84 9.94
CA THR A 5 -5.35 -2.58 11.37
C THR A 5 -3.93 -2.94 11.77
N VAL A 6 -3.24 -1.99 12.40
CA VAL A 6 -1.86 -2.17 12.86
C VAL A 6 -1.66 -1.55 14.24
N ARG A 7 -0.84 -2.20 15.05
CA ARG A 7 -0.44 -1.67 16.36
C ARG A 7 0.56 -0.52 16.18
N GLY A 8 0.29 0.61 16.82
CA GLY A 8 1.14 1.78 16.81
C GLY A 8 2.48 1.49 17.47
N ARG A 9 3.59 1.77 16.77
CA ARG A 9 4.95 1.47 17.26
C ARG A 9 5.33 2.25 18.53
N THR A 10 4.74 3.42 18.72
CA THR A 10 5.01 4.29 19.88
C THR A 10 4.00 4.09 21.00
N THR A 11 2.71 4.00 20.66
CA THR A 11 1.62 4.00 21.67
C THR A 11 1.12 2.60 22.03
N GLY A 12 1.44 1.59 21.22
CA GLY A 12 0.89 0.24 21.36
C GLY A 12 -0.62 0.13 21.11
N LYS A 13 -1.31 1.19 20.67
CA LYS A 13 -2.75 1.16 20.34
C LYS A 13 -2.98 0.65 18.92
N GLU A 14 -4.12 0.02 18.66
CA GLU A 14 -4.48 -0.36 17.30
C GLU A 14 -5.03 0.84 16.51
N TYR A 15 -4.60 0.97 15.26
CA TYR A 15 -5.09 1.98 14.33
C TYR A 15 -5.56 1.31 13.04
N SER A 16 -6.77 1.66 12.61
CA SER A 16 -7.36 1.16 11.38
C SER A 16 -7.36 2.25 10.31
N THR A 17 -6.89 1.92 9.11
CA THR A 17 -6.83 2.86 7.97
C THR A 17 -7.42 2.18 6.73
N PRO A 18 -8.33 2.84 5.99
CA PRO A 18 -8.78 2.33 4.70
C PRO A 18 -7.63 2.35 3.69
N ILE A 19 -7.43 1.22 3.02
CA ILE A 19 -6.41 1.06 1.99
C ILE A 19 -6.99 0.42 0.72
N TRP A 20 -6.28 0.65 -0.37
CA TRP A 20 -6.47 -0.04 -1.64
C TRP A 20 -5.37 -1.09 -1.78
N LEU A 21 -5.79 -2.31 -2.10
CA LEU A 21 -4.88 -3.40 -2.47
C LEU A 21 -4.93 -3.55 -3.98
N VAL A 22 -3.77 -3.81 -4.57
CA VAL A 22 -3.63 -4.27 -5.96
C VAL A 22 -3.58 -5.80 -5.90
N GLU A 23 -4.50 -6.46 -6.56
CA GLU A 23 -4.56 -7.93 -6.63
C GLU A 23 -3.85 -8.40 -7.92
N GLN A 24 -2.98 -9.38 -7.79
CA GLN A 24 -2.22 -10.01 -8.88
C GLN A 24 -2.25 -11.54 -8.69
N ALA A 25 -1.81 -12.29 -9.70
CA ALA A 25 -1.85 -13.76 -9.68
C ALA A 25 -1.08 -14.39 -8.51
N ASP A 26 -0.02 -13.72 -8.04
CA ASP A 26 0.88 -14.18 -6.99
C ASP A 26 0.57 -13.58 -5.61
N GLY A 27 -0.41 -12.67 -5.50
CA GLY A 27 -0.86 -12.16 -4.21
C GLY A 27 -1.50 -10.77 -4.20
N ARG A 28 -1.54 -10.21 -2.99
CA ARG A 28 -2.13 -8.90 -2.70
C ARG A 28 -1.04 -7.91 -2.33
N TYR A 29 -1.04 -6.75 -2.99
CA TYR A 29 -0.02 -5.73 -2.86
C TYR A 29 -0.60 -4.45 -2.29
N TRP A 30 0.03 -3.92 -1.23
CA TRP A 30 -0.34 -2.64 -0.65
C TRP A 30 0.62 -1.55 -1.13
N VAL A 31 0.09 -0.60 -1.91
CA VAL A 31 0.83 0.58 -2.35
C VAL A 31 0.57 1.74 -1.40
N ALA A 32 1.62 2.23 -0.76
CA ALA A 32 1.60 3.40 0.13
C ALA A 32 1.49 4.71 -0.66
N VAL A 33 0.33 4.95 -1.28
CA VAL A 33 0.11 6.09 -2.19
C VAL A 33 0.28 7.48 -1.57
N PHE A 34 0.27 7.59 -0.24
CA PHE A 34 0.47 8.85 0.50
C PHE A 34 1.86 8.90 1.15
N GLY A 35 2.82 8.15 0.61
CA GLY A 35 4.17 8.04 1.15
C GLY A 35 4.24 7.33 2.51
N GLU A 36 5.26 7.67 3.30
CA GLU A 36 5.53 7.04 4.59
C GLU A 36 4.63 7.53 5.73
N THR A 37 3.33 7.26 5.61
CA THR A 37 2.35 7.53 6.66
C THR A 37 2.66 6.75 7.95
N ASN A 38 2.07 7.18 9.08
CA ASN A 38 2.21 6.44 10.33
C ASN A 38 1.75 4.98 10.22
N THR A 39 0.70 4.71 9.45
CA THR A 39 0.22 3.34 9.19
C THR A 39 1.29 2.49 8.51
N VAL A 40 1.98 3.04 7.50
CA VAL A 40 3.09 2.35 6.79
C VAL A 40 4.27 2.11 7.72
N LYS A 41 4.69 3.14 8.48
CA LYS A 41 5.79 3.02 9.44
C LYS A 41 5.50 1.97 10.52
N ASN A 42 4.29 1.98 11.08
CA ASN A 42 3.85 0.99 12.06
C ASN A 42 3.83 -0.42 11.45
N ALA A 43 3.31 -0.57 10.24
CA ALA A 43 3.21 -1.86 9.57
C ALA A 43 4.58 -2.45 9.23
N ARG A 44 5.53 -1.62 8.78
CA ARG A 44 6.91 -2.01 8.55
C ARG A 44 7.58 -2.46 9.85
N THR A 45 7.43 -1.71 10.95
CA THR A 45 7.97 -2.11 12.25
C THR A 45 7.33 -3.39 12.79
N ALA A 46 6.01 -3.55 12.63
CA ALA A 46 5.28 -4.71 13.15
C ALA A 46 5.50 -5.99 12.32
N GLY A 47 5.78 -5.85 11.02
CA GLY A 47 5.92 -6.96 10.06
C GLY A 47 4.64 -7.74 9.79
N ARG A 48 3.52 -7.36 10.41
CA ARG A 48 2.21 -8.00 10.27
C ARG A 48 1.09 -7.00 10.50
N VAL A 49 -0.05 -7.26 9.89
CA VAL A 49 -1.26 -6.45 10.01
C VAL A 49 -2.50 -7.33 9.94
N THR A 50 -3.62 -6.84 10.44
CA THR A 50 -4.92 -7.43 10.16
C THR A 50 -5.53 -6.72 8.96
N LEU A 51 -5.95 -7.46 7.94
CA LEU A 51 -6.76 -6.95 6.84
C LEU A 51 -8.22 -7.33 7.06
N SER A 52 -9.14 -6.40 6.84
CA SER A 52 -10.58 -6.71 6.92
C SER A 52 -11.41 -6.06 5.80
N ARG A 53 -12.47 -6.76 5.41
CA ARG A 53 -13.47 -6.31 4.43
C ARG A 53 -14.78 -7.06 4.66
N GLY A 54 -15.82 -6.36 5.09
CA GLY A 54 -17.09 -6.99 5.46
C GLY A 54 -16.88 -8.00 6.59
N ALA A 55 -17.30 -9.25 6.38
CA ALA A 55 -17.10 -10.35 7.33
C ALA A 55 -15.68 -10.95 7.28
N VAL A 56 -14.88 -10.65 6.26
CA VAL A 56 -13.52 -11.20 6.09
C VAL A 56 -12.55 -10.46 7.00
N ARG A 57 -11.73 -11.22 7.75
CA ARG A 57 -10.65 -10.72 8.59
C ARG A 57 -9.47 -11.69 8.58
N ASP A 58 -8.33 -11.22 8.08
CA ASP A 58 -7.11 -12.02 7.93
C ASP A 58 -5.94 -11.36 8.66
N ASP A 59 -5.22 -12.12 9.49
CA ASP A 59 -3.91 -11.69 9.97
C ASP A 59 -2.83 -12.09 8.96
N VAL A 60 -2.14 -11.09 8.39
CA VAL A 60 -1.19 -11.30 7.31
C VAL A 60 0.19 -10.79 7.69
N ARG A 61 1.22 -11.49 7.23
CA ARG A 61 2.61 -11.01 7.27
C ARG A 61 2.87 -10.10 6.08
N LEU A 62 3.66 -9.07 6.30
CA LEU A 62 4.08 -8.15 5.25
C LEU A 62 5.49 -8.47 4.80
N ARG A 63 5.70 -8.41 3.49
CA ARG A 63 7.01 -8.45 2.85
C ARG A 63 7.15 -7.18 2.01
N GLU A 64 8.26 -6.45 2.20
CA GLU A 64 8.55 -5.34 1.31
C GLU A 64 8.92 -5.84 -0.08
N VAL A 65 8.33 -5.21 -1.09
CA VAL A 65 8.66 -5.45 -2.49
C VAL A 65 9.96 -4.70 -2.79
N PRO A 66 10.99 -5.36 -3.37
CA PRO A 66 12.22 -4.72 -3.82
C PRO A 66 11.93 -3.61 -4.85
N LEU A 67 12.73 -2.54 -4.86
CA LEU A 67 12.52 -1.39 -5.77
C LEU A 67 12.37 -1.81 -7.24
N SER A 68 13.22 -2.74 -7.69
CA SER A 68 13.21 -3.30 -9.05
C SER A 68 11.90 -3.98 -9.45
N GLU A 69 11.08 -4.39 -8.49
CA GLU A 69 9.80 -5.09 -8.72
C GLU A 69 8.59 -4.17 -8.52
N ARG A 70 8.76 -2.91 -8.09
CA ARG A 70 7.63 -2.04 -7.69
C ARG A 70 6.82 -1.50 -8.86
N VAL A 71 7.46 -1.31 -10.02
CA VAL A 71 6.89 -0.60 -11.17
C VAL A 71 5.52 -1.13 -11.60
N PRO A 72 5.31 -2.46 -11.77
CA PRO A 72 4.00 -2.99 -12.18
C PRO A 72 2.88 -2.67 -11.19
N PHE A 73 3.17 -2.69 -9.88
CA PHE A 73 2.18 -2.41 -8.84
C PHE A 73 1.83 -0.91 -8.77
N LEU A 74 2.81 -0.04 -9.00
CA LEU A 74 2.60 1.41 -9.07
C LEU A 74 1.75 1.77 -10.29
N ARG A 75 2.04 1.20 -11.47
CA ARG A 75 1.23 1.36 -12.68
C ARG A 75 -0.19 0.88 -12.48
N ALA A 76 -0.37 -0.33 -11.94
CA ALA A 76 -1.68 -0.88 -11.64
C ALA A 76 -2.46 0.04 -10.68
N ARG A 77 -1.80 0.59 -9.66
CA ARG A 77 -2.46 1.49 -8.71
C ARG A 77 -2.93 2.80 -9.34
N ILE A 78 -2.14 3.39 -10.24
CA ILE A 78 -2.51 4.61 -10.98
C ILE A 78 -3.63 4.30 -11.99
N GLY A 79 -3.57 3.12 -12.64
CA GLY A 79 -4.58 2.67 -13.60
C GLY A 79 -5.96 2.40 -13.01
N LEU A 80 -6.06 2.01 -11.74
CA LEU A 80 -7.33 1.76 -11.03
C LEU A 80 -8.18 3.02 -10.77
N GLY A 81 -7.74 4.21 -11.20
CA GLY A 81 -8.48 5.47 -11.01
C GLY A 81 -8.30 6.11 -9.63
N GLY A 82 -8.78 7.35 -9.49
CA GLY A 82 -8.48 8.24 -8.35
C GLY A 82 -7.35 9.25 -8.62
N SER A 83 -6.93 9.37 -9.89
CA SER A 83 -5.73 10.09 -10.33
C SER A 83 -5.66 11.55 -9.87
N ARG A 84 -6.78 12.28 -9.78
CA ARG A 84 -6.73 13.71 -9.40
C ARG A 84 -6.31 13.93 -7.95
N MET A 85 -6.76 13.09 -7.01
CA MET A 85 -6.40 13.19 -5.59
C MET A 85 -4.98 12.67 -5.33
N LEU A 86 -4.55 11.67 -6.10
CA LEU A 86 -3.24 11.04 -5.92
C LEU A 86 -2.12 11.77 -6.66
N ARG A 87 -2.43 12.59 -7.66
CA ARG A 87 -1.44 13.34 -8.47
C ARG A 87 -0.39 14.10 -7.63
N PRO A 88 -0.72 14.74 -6.50
CA PRO A 88 0.30 15.42 -5.68
C PRO A 88 1.30 14.48 -5.00
N TYR A 89 1.04 13.17 -4.97
CA TYR A 89 1.86 12.16 -4.31
C TYR A 89 2.62 11.26 -5.28
N PHE A 90 2.48 11.50 -6.59
CA PHE A 90 3.19 10.78 -7.63
C PHE A 90 3.75 11.75 -8.66
N ASP A 91 5.07 11.73 -8.83
CA ASP A 91 5.72 12.40 -9.98
C ASP A 91 5.46 11.60 -11.27
N ALA A 92 5.30 10.28 -11.15
CA ALA A 92 4.97 9.38 -12.27
C ALA A 92 3.46 9.34 -12.56
N THR A 93 3.11 9.30 -13.84
CA THR A 93 1.74 9.17 -14.36
C THR A 93 1.56 7.82 -15.06
N SER A 94 0.32 7.51 -15.47
CA SER A 94 0.07 6.30 -16.28
C SER A 94 0.82 6.29 -17.62
N GLN A 95 1.32 7.44 -18.08
CA GLN A 95 2.10 7.59 -19.31
C GLN A 95 3.63 7.65 -19.04
N SER A 96 4.06 7.65 -17.78
CA SER A 96 5.48 7.74 -17.43
C SER A 96 6.22 6.44 -17.73
N SER A 97 7.53 6.53 -17.97
CA SER A 97 8.41 5.40 -18.26
C SER A 97 8.67 4.55 -17.01
N ASP A 98 9.16 3.31 -17.16
CA ASP A 98 9.47 2.45 -16.00
C ASP A 98 10.56 3.04 -15.11
N ALA A 99 11.51 3.80 -15.70
CA ALA A 99 12.54 4.50 -14.98
C ALA A 99 11.97 5.58 -14.04
N ASP A 100 10.91 6.29 -14.47
CA ASP A 100 10.23 7.30 -13.66
C ASP A 100 9.51 6.70 -12.44
N PHE A 101 9.19 5.41 -12.48
CA PHE A 101 8.61 4.67 -11.35
C PHE A 101 9.65 4.01 -10.43
N ALA A 102 10.89 3.90 -10.90
CA ALA A 102 11.99 3.22 -10.19
C ALA A 102 12.91 4.17 -9.42
N ALA A 103 12.82 5.48 -9.69
CA ALA A 103 13.48 6.56 -8.96
C ALA A 103 12.82 6.82 -7.59
#